data_AF-A0A151MC25-F1
#
_entry.id   AF-A0A151MC25-F1
#
_cell.length_a   1.000
_cell.length_b   1.000
_cell.length_c   1.000
_cell.angle_alpha   90.00
_cell.angle_beta   90.00
_cell.angle_gamma   90.00
#
_symmetry.space_group_name_H-M   'P 1'
#
loop_
_entity.id
_entity.type
_entity.pdbx_description
1 polymer ?
#
loop_
_entity_poly.entity_id
_entity_poly.type
_entity_poly.pdbx_seq_one_letter_code
_entity_poly.pdbx_strand_id
1 'polypeptide(L)'
;MFNFHFQKGREKESGSELELQKKKSTLSVQSALYAVFYRKRVQVNIDESKLVDACVEPVTCNGRSFTLMEDSGFKKIIDPIIEGLGGKIAINAQNLRHKVAEAAANMCNVIKDEIKNRLICLKLDCATRIDRSILGINIQFIAGGQIVLRTLAMREIKGRHTSEFLKTLVMDSITNYGIKPMQLYSGTDNGSNMVKMVQIMIEDQEEDCSSESSSSTEEEQVGMKDKENGCT
;
A
#
# COMPACT_ATOMS: atom_id res chain seq x y z
N MET A 1 3.36 112.94 -2.19
CA MET A 1 3.29 111.65 -1.48
C MET A 1 2.35 110.75 -2.26
N PHE A 2 2.83 109.93 -3.21
CA PHE A 2 2.11 108.76 -3.72
C PHE A 2 3.12 107.77 -4.30
N ASN A 3 3.24 106.62 -3.63
CA ASN A 3 4.14 105.52 -3.96
C ASN A 3 3.52 104.62 -5.04
N PHE A 4 4.36 104.16 -5.97
CA PHE A 4 4.11 103.06 -6.91
C PHE A 4 4.86 101.80 -6.46
N HIS A 5 4.46 100.65 -7.02
CA HIS A 5 4.97 99.26 -6.90
C HIS A 5 4.20 98.35 -5.90
N PHE A 6 3.85 97.09 -6.18
CA PHE A 6 4.09 96.14 -7.28
C PHE A 6 2.99 95.06 -7.18
N GLN A 7 2.36 94.63 -8.28
CA GLN A 7 1.47 93.45 -8.28
C GLN A 7 2.29 92.16 -8.33
N LYS A 8 2.02 91.22 -7.43
CA LYS A 8 2.45 89.81 -7.55
C LYS A 8 1.20 88.93 -7.49
N GLY A 9 0.91 88.25 -8.59
CA GLY A 9 -0.23 87.34 -8.72
C GLY A 9 -0.18 86.20 -7.70
N ARG A 10 -1.36 85.73 -7.30
CA ARG A 10 -1.54 84.43 -6.64
C ARG A 10 -2.47 83.59 -7.50
N GLU A 11 -1.92 82.47 -7.93
CA GLU A 11 -2.48 81.50 -8.86
C GLU A 11 -3.65 80.72 -8.26
N LYS A 12 -4.52 80.25 -9.15
CA LYS A 12 -5.61 79.30 -8.89
C LYS A 12 -5.02 77.89 -8.77
N GLU A 13 -4.45 77.54 -7.63
CA GLU A 13 -4.10 76.16 -7.28
C GLU A 13 -5.01 75.68 -6.16
N SER A 14 -6.15 75.07 -6.50
CA SER A 14 -6.98 74.36 -5.48
C SER A 14 -7.96 73.35 -6.05
N GLY A 15 -8.39 73.49 -7.31
CA GLY A 15 -9.31 72.54 -7.95
C GLY A 15 -8.65 71.27 -8.48
N SER A 16 -7.46 71.38 -9.06
CA SER A 16 -6.77 70.29 -9.78
C SER A 16 -6.13 69.25 -8.85
N GLU A 17 -5.53 69.67 -7.73
CA GLU A 17 -4.91 68.75 -6.78
C GLU A 17 -5.94 67.90 -6.01
N LEU A 18 -7.07 68.49 -5.63
CA LEU A 18 -8.17 67.79 -4.95
C LEU A 18 -8.86 66.76 -5.87
N GLU A 19 -9.02 67.07 -7.17
CA GLU A 19 -9.50 66.10 -8.14
C GLU A 19 -8.47 65.00 -8.44
N LEU A 20 -7.19 65.33 -8.49
CA LEU A 20 -6.12 64.36 -8.71
C LEU A 20 -5.96 63.41 -7.52
N GLN A 21 -6.10 63.91 -6.29
CA GLN A 21 -6.12 63.09 -5.07
C GLN A 21 -7.36 62.21 -4.98
N LYS A 22 -8.55 62.70 -5.34
CA LYS A 22 -9.77 61.89 -5.45
C LYS A 22 -9.66 60.81 -6.53
N LYS A 23 -9.09 61.12 -7.71
CA LYS A 23 -8.84 60.10 -8.76
C LYS A 23 -7.84 59.04 -8.30
N LYS A 24 -6.75 59.44 -7.61
CA LYS A 24 -5.76 58.50 -7.05
C LYS A 24 -6.35 57.60 -5.96
N SER A 25 -7.20 58.13 -5.08
CA SER A 25 -7.88 57.31 -4.06
C SER A 25 -8.88 56.35 -4.67
N THR A 26 -9.61 56.76 -5.71
CA THR A 26 -10.59 55.90 -6.40
C THR A 26 -9.90 54.78 -7.20
N LEU A 27 -8.79 55.08 -7.88
CA LEU A 27 -7.95 54.08 -8.57
C LEU A 27 -7.31 53.07 -7.59
N SER A 28 -6.89 53.54 -6.41
CA SER A 28 -6.38 52.70 -5.31
C SER A 28 -7.45 51.73 -4.79
N VAL A 29 -8.68 52.21 -4.59
CA VAL A 29 -9.80 51.36 -4.14
C VAL A 29 -10.22 50.37 -5.23
N GLN A 30 -10.26 50.77 -6.51
CA GLN A 30 -10.57 49.87 -7.62
C GLN A 30 -9.52 48.77 -7.82
N SER A 31 -8.23 49.09 -7.69
CA SER A 31 -7.14 48.10 -7.78
C SER A 31 -7.11 47.16 -6.58
N ALA A 32 -7.44 47.64 -5.38
CA ALA A 32 -7.63 46.80 -4.20
C ALA A 32 -8.84 45.87 -4.35
N LEU A 33 -9.98 46.38 -4.85
CA LEU A 33 -11.15 45.54 -5.20
C LEU A 33 -10.75 44.50 -6.24
N TYR A 34 -10.07 44.90 -7.32
CA TYR A 34 -9.66 43.98 -8.38
C TYR A 34 -8.75 42.87 -7.83
N ALA A 35 -7.81 43.19 -6.93
CA ALA A 35 -6.96 42.20 -6.27
C ALA A 35 -7.72 41.27 -5.30
N VAL A 36 -8.76 41.78 -4.63
CA VAL A 36 -9.62 41.00 -3.74
C VAL A 36 -10.54 40.05 -4.52
N PHE A 37 -11.06 40.50 -5.67
CA PHE A 37 -12.00 39.73 -6.51
C PHE A 37 -11.31 38.81 -7.53
N TYR A 38 -10.14 39.19 -8.06
CA TYR A 38 -9.32 38.36 -8.96
C TYR A 38 -8.24 37.60 -8.17
N ARG A 39 -8.67 36.67 -7.32
CA ARG A 39 -7.77 35.59 -6.92
C ARG A 39 -7.56 34.67 -8.10
N LYS A 40 -6.30 34.45 -8.49
CA LYS A 40 -5.96 33.45 -9.52
C LYS A 40 -6.52 32.10 -9.07
N ARG A 41 -7.49 31.58 -9.82
CA ARG A 41 -8.07 30.25 -9.59
C ARG A 41 -7.42 29.25 -10.52
N VAL A 42 -7.34 28.01 -10.07
CA VAL A 42 -6.88 26.88 -10.89
C VAL A 42 -8.05 25.93 -11.02
N GLN A 43 -8.32 25.48 -12.25
CA GLN A 43 -9.24 24.37 -12.49
C GLN A 43 -8.43 23.08 -12.51
N VAL A 44 -8.88 22.08 -11.74
CA VAL A 44 -8.23 20.78 -11.63
C VAL A 44 -9.27 19.72 -11.93
N ASN A 45 -8.91 18.72 -12.74
CA ASN A 45 -9.76 17.56 -12.98
C ASN A 45 -9.48 16.51 -11.89
N ILE A 46 -10.37 16.42 -10.92
CA ILE A 46 -10.32 15.48 -9.81
C ILE A 46 -11.71 14.89 -9.58
N ASP A 47 -11.75 13.62 -9.20
CA ASP A 47 -12.96 12.88 -8.86
C ASP A 47 -12.82 12.28 -7.45
N GLU A 48 -13.91 11.69 -6.94
CA GLU A 48 -13.93 11.14 -5.59
C GLU A 48 -12.88 10.04 -5.38
N SER A 49 -12.71 9.15 -6.37
CA SER A 49 -11.78 8.03 -6.29
C SER A 49 -10.35 8.54 -6.18
N LYS A 50 -9.93 9.45 -7.07
CA LYS A 50 -8.59 10.03 -7.05
C LYS A 50 -8.28 10.74 -5.74
N LEU A 51 -9.26 11.44 -5.17
CA LEU A 51 -9.06 12.12 -3.89
C LEU A 51 -8.87 11.12 -2.75
N VAL A 52 -9.68 10.05 -2.70
CA VAL A 52 -9.56 8.99 -1.70
C VAL A 52 -8.24 8.24 -1.84
N ASP A 53 -7.87 7.85 -3.06
CA ASP A 53 -6.61 7.16 -3.35
C ASP A 53 -5.40 8.01 -2.94
N ALA A 54 -5.43 9.32 -3.25
CA ALA A 54 -4.42 10.27 -2.84
C ALA A 54 -4.34 10.48 -1.31
N CYS A 55 -5.40 10.13 -0.56
CA CYS A 55 -5.37 10.13 0.91
C CYS A 55 -4.90 8.78 1.48
N VAL A 56 -5.09 7.67 0.76
CA VAL A 56 -4.59 6.34 1.14
C VAL A 56 -3.08 6.26 0.96
N GLU A 57 -2.54 6.79 -0.14
CA GLU A 57 -1.12 6.71 -0.45
C GLU A 57 -0.18 7.26 0.65
N PRO A 58 -0.42 8.44 1.26
CA PRO A 58 0.41 8.94 2.35
C PRO A 58 0.56 7.98 3.52
N VAL A 59 -0.50 7.24 3.87
CA VAL A 59 -0.48 6.33 5.02
C VAL A 59 0.09 4.96 4.67
N THR A 60 -0.05 4.51 3.41
CA THR A 60 0.46 3.20 2.97
C THR A 60 1.88 3.25 2.42
N CYS A 61 2.23 4.30 1.67
CA CYS A 61 3.47 4.39 0.90
C CYS A 61 4.46 5.39 1.51
N ASN A 62 3.98 6.47 2.14
CA ASN A 62 4.83 7.51 2.71
C ASN A 62 5.00 7.44 4.23
N GLY A 63 4.44 6.40 4.87
CA GLY A 63 4.60 6.14 6.30
C GLY A 63 3.98 7.21 7.21
N ARG A 64 2.93 7.90 6.75
CA ARG A 64 2.23 8.91 7.56
C ARG A 64 1.18 8.26 8.47
N SER A 65 0.96 8.90 9.62
CA SER A 65 -0.10 8.50 10.55
C SER A 65 -1.48 8.78 9.93
N PHE A 66 -2.47 7.95 10.27
CA PHE A 66 -3.88 8.23 9.96
C PHE A 66 -4.36 9.59 10.49
N THR A 67 -3.77 10.08 11.58
CA THR A 67 -4.09 11.38 12.17
C THR A 67 -3.75 12.56 11.26
N LEU A 68 -2.96 12.38 10.19
CA LEU A 68 -2.71 13.40 9.17
C LEU A 68 -4.02 13.96 8.60
N MET A 69 -5.06 13.13 8.48
CA MET A 69 -6.37 13.53 7.96
C MET A 69 -7.10 14.52 8.89
N GLU A 70 -6.65 14.66 10.13
CA GLU A 70 -7.22 15.54 11.14
C GLU A 70 -6.45 16.86 11.25
N ASP A 71 -5.24 16.92 10.69
CA ASP A 71 -4.36 18.08 10.77
C ASP A 71 -4.98 19.29 10.06
N SER A 72 -5.03 20.42 10.76
CA SER A 72 -5.66 21.65 10.25
C SER A 72 -5.05 22.15 8.94
N GLY A 73 -3.74 21.97 8.75
CA GLY A 73 -3.06 22.33 7.50
C GLY A 73 -3.48 21.45 6.33
N PHE A 74 -3.67 20.15 6.56
CA PHE A 74 -4.11 19.21 5.54
C PHE A 74 -5.58 19.45 5.18
N LYS A 75 -6.45 19.64 6.18
CA LYS A 75 -7.86 20.01 6.00
C LYS A 75 -8.06 21.26 5.16
N LYS A 76 -7.25 22.31 5.39
CA LYS A 76 -7.28 23.53 4.56
C LYS A 76 -7.01 23.28 3.07
N ILE A 77 -6.34 22.18 2.73
CA ILE A 77 -6.06 21.78 1.34
C ILE A 77 -7.20 20.90 0.80
N ILE A 78 -7.65 19.90 1.58
CA ILE A 78 -8.61 18.89 1.10
C ILE A 78 -10.07 19.34 1.18
N ASP A 79 -10.46 20.11 2.21
CA ASP A 79 -11.85 20.48 2.45
C ASP A 79 -12.45 21.27 1.26
N PRO A 80 -11.75 22.26 0.66
CA PRO A 80 -12.26 22.94 -0.54
C PRO A 80 -12.49 22.02 -1.74
N ILE A 81 -11.72 20.92 -1.83
CA ILE A 81 -11.87 19.93 -2.90
C ILE A 81 -13.10 19.06 -2.61
N ILE A 82 -13.27 18.60 -1.36
CA ILE A 82 -14.44 17.84 -0.92
C ILE A 82 -15.73 18.64 -1.15
N GLU A 83 -15.72 19.93 -0.78
CA GLU A 83 -16.82 20.86 -1.05
C GLU A 83 -17.08 21.00 -2.56
N GLY A 84 -16.03 21.15 -3.37
CA GLY A 84 -16.12 21.23 -4.83
C GLY A 84 -16.68 19.97 -5.50
N LEU A 85 -16.49 18.80 -4.89
CA LEU A 85 -17.06 17.52 -5.32
C LEU A 85 -18.51 17.30 -4.82
N GLY A 86 -19.09 18.27 -4.09
CA GLY A 86 -20.47 18.22 -3.60
C GLY A 86 -20.61 17.81 -2.13
N GLY A 87 -19.51 17.73 -1.37
CA GLY A 87 -19.53 17.62 0.10
C GLY A 87 -20.03 16.28 0.67
N LYS A 88 -20.23 15.26 -0.18
CA LYS A 88 -20.78 13.96 0.24
C LYS A 88 -19.73 13.01 0.83
N ILE A 89 -18.46 13.27 0.55
CA ILE A 89 -17.34 12.41 0.96
C ILE A 89 -16.83 12.86 2.32
N ALA A 90 -16.67 11.93 3.26
CA ALA A 90 -15.99 12.18 4.52
C ALA A 90 -14.61 11.50 4.51
N ILE A 91 -13.54 12.29 4.54
CA ILE A 91 -12.16 11.80 4.65
C ILE A 91 -11.65 12.08 6.06
N ASN A 92 -11.43 11.01 6.83
CA ASN A 92 -10.92 11.08 8.20
C ASN A 92 -10.15 9.79 8.53
N ALA A 93 -9.48 9.75 9.69
CA ALA A 93 -8.68 8.61 10.10
C ALA A 93 -9.45 7.28 10.12
N GLN A 94 -10.73 7.29 10.54
CA GLN A 94 -11.56 6.10 10.63
C GLN A 94 -11.94 5.56 9.25
N ASN A 95 -12.49 6.40 8.37
CA ASN A 95 -12.88 6.00 7.02
C ASN A 95 -11.66 5.54 6.21
N LEU A 96 -10.52 6.19 6.41
CA LEU A 96 -9.29 5.83 5.73
C LEU A 96 -8.76 4.45 6.15
N ARG A 97 -8.92 4.04 7.42
CA ARG A 97 -8.55 2.67 7.85
C ARG A 97 -9.32 1.61 7.09
N HIS A 98 -10.62 1.83 6.84
CA HIS A 98 -11.42 0.91 6.04
C HIS A 98 -10.92 0.85 4.60
N LYS A 99 -10.57 1.99 4.00
CA LYS A 99 -10.00 2.05 2.65
C LYS A 99 -8.63 1.39 2.53
N VAL A 100 -7.77 1.54 3.54
CA VAL A 100 -6.50 0.80 3.62
C VAL A 100 -6.73 -0.71 3.70
N ALA A 101 -7.70 -1.16 4.50
CA ALA A 101 -8.03 -2.58 4.59
C ALA A 101 -8.56 -3.15 3.27
N GLU A 102 -9.40 -2.40 2.55
CA GLU A 102 -9.89 -2.73 1.20
C GLU A 102 -8.72 -2.83 0.20
N ALA A 103 -7.84 -1.82 0.18
CA ALA A 103 -6.66 -1.81 -0.67
C ALA A 103 -5.72 -2.99 -0.38
N ALA A 104 -5.53 -3.34 0.90
CA ALA A 104 -4.74 -4.49 1.30
C ALA A 104 -5.38 -5.80 0.83
N ALA A 105 -6.71 -5.98 0.99
CA ALA A 105 -7.41 -7.16 0.51
C ALA A 105 -7.31 -7.32 -1.01
N ASN A 106 -7.42 -6.21 -1.76
CA ASN A 106 -7.23 -6.19 -3.21
C ASN A 106 -5.80 -6.60 -3.58
N MET A 107 -4.79 -6.05 -2.90
CA MET A 107 -3.39 -6.44 -3.10
C MET A 107 -3.15 -7.91 -2.79
N CYS A 108 -3.76 -8.46 -1.73
CA CYS A 108 -3.70 -9.88 -1.44
C CYS A 108 -4.24 -10.71 -2.61
N ASN A 109 -5.39 -10.33 -3.19
CA ASN A 109 -5.94 -11.03 -4.35
C ASN A 109 -5.02 -10.96 -5.57
N VAL A 110 -4.41 -9.80 -5.84
CA VAL A 110 -3.40 -9.65 -6.89
C VAL A 110 -2.23 -10.61 -6.67
N ILE A 111 -1.70 -10.70 -5.45
CA ILE A 111 -0.62 -11.63 -5.11
C ILE A 111 -1.07 -13.09 -5.31
N LYS A 112 -2.30 -13.45 -4.90
CA LYS A 112 -2.85 -14.81 -5.10
C LYS A 112 -2.88 -15.19 -6.59
N ASP A 113 -3.30 -14.26 -7.44
CA ASP A 113 -3.34 -14.48 -8.88
C ASP A 113 -1.94 -14.57 -9.48
N GLU A 114 -1.00 -13.73 -9.02
CA GLU A 114 0.39 -13.74 -9.47
C GLU A 114 1.08 -15.08 -9.20
N ILE A 115 0.84 -15.70 -8.04
CA ILE A 115 1.54 -16.91 -7.58
C ILE A 115 0.86 -18.21 -8.00
N LYS A 116 -0.33 -18.13 -8.59
CA LYS A 116 -1.13 -19.29 -8.97
C LYS A 116 -0.32 -20.22 -9.89
N ASN A 117 -0.22 -21.49 -9.51
CA ASN A 117 0.51 -22.54 -10.24
C ASN A 117 2.00 -22.21 -10.49
N ARG A 118 2.62 -21.40 -9.63
CA ARG A 118 4.07 -21.13 -9.68
C ARG A 118 4.79 -21.88 -8.56
N LEU A 119 6.03 -22.24 -8.84
CA LEU A 119 6.99 -22.62 -7.82
C LEU A 119 7.43 -21.37 -7.06
N ILE A 120 7.46 -21.47 -5.74
CA ILE A 120 7.79 -20.37 -4.85
C ILE A 120 8.90 -20.78 -3.88
N CYS A 121 9.72 -19.81 -3.53
CA CYS A 121 10.71 -19.90 -2.46
C CYS A 121 10.24 -19.06 -1.28
N LEU A 122 10.28 -19.63 -0.09
CA LEU A 122 9.89 -18.97 1.15
C LEU A 122 11.10 -18.26 1.78
N LYS A 123 10.93 -17.01 2.16
CA LYS A 123 11.93 -16.21 2.88
C LYS A 123 11.35 -15.77 4.21
N LEU A 124 11.94 -16.27 5.28
CA LEU A 124 11.51 -15.99 6.64
C LEU A 124 12.54 -15.10 7.32
N ASP A 125 12.10 -13.96 7.82
CA ASP A 125 12.95 -12.97 8.47
C ASP A 125 12.37 -12.64 9.85
N CYS A 126 13.14 -12.80 10.92
CA CYS A 126 12.71 -12.44 12.27
C CYS A 126 13.55 -11.30 12.83
N ALA A 127 12.88 -10.26 13.33
CA ALA A 127 13.52 -9.13 14.00
C ALA A 127 12.98 -8.97 15.42
N THR A 128 13.88 -8.91 16.41
CA THR A 128 13.52 -8.75 17.83
C THR A 128 14.03 -7.42 18.36
N ARG A 129 13.15 -6.64 19.01
CA ARG A 129 13.51 -5.39 19.69
C ARG A 129 12.62 -5.17 20.91
N ILE A 130 13.24 -4.87 22.06
CA ILE A 130 12.56 -4.53 23.33
C ILE A 130 11.39 -5.49 23.58
N ASP A 131 11.71 -6.79 23.64
CA ASP A 131 10.76 -7.89 23.91
C ASP A 131 9.62 -8.09 22.89
N ARG A 132 9.76 -7.51 21.70
CA ARG A 132 8.83 -7.75 20.59
C ARG A 132 9.59 -8.37 19.43
N SER A 133 9.16 -9.56 19.05
CA SER A 133 9.67 -10.25 17.87
C SER A 133 8.65 -10.16 16.75
N ILE A 134 9.08 -9.74 15.56
CA ILE A 134 8.26 -9.66 14.36
C ILE A 134 8.85 -10.60 13.31
N LEU A 135 8.02 -11.53 12.84
CA LEU A 135 8.31 -12.44 11.75
C LEU A 135 7.74 -11.88 10.45
N GLY A 136 8.62 -11.52 9.53
CA GLY A 136 8.30 -11.29 8.13
C GLY A 136 8.26 -12.62 7.38
N ILE A 137 7.19 -12.81 6.62
CA ILE A 137 6.98 -13.96 5.74
C ILE A 137 6.93 -13.42 4.32
N ASN A 138 8.00 -13.67 3.58
CA ASN A 138 8.17 -13.24 2.21
C ASN A 138 8.18 -14.45 1.28
N ILE A 139 7.74 -14.28 0.04
CA ILE A 139 7.88 -15.26 -1.03
C ILE A 139 8.66 -14.66 -2.19
N GLN A 140 9.42 -15.53 -2.84
CA GLN A 140 10.20 -15.23 -4.03
C GLN A 140 9.81 -16.20 -5.14
N PHE A 141 9.53 -15.68 -6.33
CA PHE A 141 9.17 -16.49 -7.50
C PHE A 141 9.64 -15.84 -8.79
N ILE A 142 9.56 -16.59 -9.89
CA ILE A 142 9.92 -16.09 -11.22
C ILE A 142 8.67 -15.71 -12.00
N ALA A 143 8.63 -14.47 -12.49
CA ALA A 143 7.61 -13.99 -13.41
C ALA A 143 8.26 -13.17 -14.52
N GLY A 144 7.94 -13.48 -15.78
CA GLY A 144 8.51 -12.78 -16.94
C GLY A 144 10.05 -12.85 -17.02
N GLY A 145 10.65 -13.95 -16.53
CA GLY A 145 12.11 -14.10 -16.48
C GLY A 145 12.81 -13.29 -15.38
N GLN A 146 12.05 -12.62 -14.51
CA GLN A 146 12.59 -11.82 -13.40
C GLN A 146 12.21 -12.43 -12.05
N ILE A 147 13.09 -12.21 -11.07
CA ILE A 147 12.82 -12.57 -9.67
C ILE A 147 11.89 -11.52 -9.08
N VAL A 148 10.73 -11.95 -8.61
CA VAL A 148 9.74 -11.13 -7.92
C VAL A 148 9.70 -11.52 -6.44
N LEU A 149 9.71 -10.51 -5.57
CA LEU A 149 9.58 -10.67 -4.12
C LEU A 149 8.24 -10.07 -3.67
N ARG A 150 7.47 -10.82 -2.88
CA ARG A 150 6.23 -10.35 -2.26
C ARG A 150 6.24 -10.66 -0.76
N THR A 151 5.79 -9.70 0.04
CA THR A 151 5.57 -9.92 1.48
C THR A 151 4.15 -10.43 1.70
N LEU A 152 4.02 -11.62 2.30
CA LEU A 152 2.73 -12.22 2.62
C LEU A 152 2.19 -11.74 3.96
N ALA A 153 3.05 -11.63 4.96
CA ALA A 153 2.65 -11.24 6.31
C ALA A 153 3.82 -10.69 7.13
N MET A 154 3.47 -9.82 8.08
CA MET A 154 4.34 -9.40 9.19
C MET A 154 3.60 -9.76 10.49
N ARG A 155 4.05 -10.79 11.21
CA ARG A 155 3.38 -11.34 12.39
C ARG A 155 4.21 -11.08 13.64
N GLU A 156 3.58 -10.54 14.68
CA GLU A 156 4.20 -10.46 15.99
C GLU A 156 4.18 -11.85 16.67
N ILE A 157 5.35 -12.32 17.10
CA ILE A 157 5.53 -13.55 17.85
C ILE A 157 5.51 -13.20 19.33
N LYS A 158 4.59 -13.82 20.07
CA LYS A 158 4.49 -13.68 21.53
C LYS A 158 4.97 -14.97 22.18
N GLY A 159 6.05 -14.91 22.97
CA GLY A 159 6.58 -16.07 23.71
C GLY A 159 7.78 -16.75 23.05
N ARG A 160 8.04 -18.02 23.42
CA ARG A 160 9.20 -18.78 22.92
C ARG A 160 9.04 -19.12 21.44
N HIS A 161 10.10 -18.90 20.68
CA HIS A 161 10.26 -19.25 19.27
C HIS A 161 10.40 -20.76 19.05
N THR A 162 9.41 -21.56 19.42
CA THR A 162 9.43 -23.00 19.10
C THR A 162 9.19 -23.21 17.60
N SER A 163 9.82 -24.23 17.03
CA SER A 163 9.69 -24.58 15.61
C SER A 163 8.25 -24.85 15.20
N GLU A 164 7.46 -25.46 16.09
CA GLU A 164 6.07 -25.86 15.83
C GLU A 164 5.16 -24.63 15.77
N PHE A 165 5.36 -23.66 16.66
CA PHE A 165 4.57 -22.42 16.66
C PHE A 165 4.85 -21.59 15.39
N LEU A 166 6.12 -21.51 15.00
CA LEU A 166 6.54 -20.82 13.78
C LEU A 166 5.97 -21.51 12.54
N LYS A 167 5.97 -22.85 12.51
CA LYS A 167 5.36 -23.65 11.44
C LYS A 167 3.89 -23.30 11.27
N THR A 168 3.10 -23.28 12.36
CA THR A 168 1.68 -22.92 12.29
C THR A 168 1.47 -21.52 11.74
N LEU A 169 2.19 -20.51 12.24
CA LEU A 169 2.07 -19.13 11.75
C LEU A 169 2.40 -19.00 10.25
N VAL A 170 3.40 -19.73 9.79
CA VAL A 170 3.82 -19.75 8.39
C VAL A 170 2.77 -20.45 7.53
N MET A 171 2.31 -21.65 7.93
CA MET A 171 1.28 -22.39 7.20
C MET A 171 -0.04 -21.63 7.12
N ASP A 172 -0.48 -20.99 8.21
CA ASP A 172 -1.67 -20.15 8.22
C ASP A 172 -1.52 -19.01 7.20
N SER A 173 -0.35 -18.38 7.17
CA SER A 173 -0.08 -17.27 6.26
C SER A 173 -0.08 -17.74 4.81
N ILE A 174 0.55 -18.87 4.50
CA ILE A 174 0.65 -19.44 3.15
C ILE A 174 -0.73 -19.93 2.64
N THR A 175 -1.49 -20.60 3.49
CA THR A 175 -2.84 -21.12 3.18
C THR A 175 -3.83 -20.00 2.86
N ASN A 176 -3.72 -18.85 3.53
CA ASN A 176 -4.55 -17.68 3.23
C ASN A 176 -4.39 -17.16 1.79
N TYR A 177 -3.24 -17.41 1.15
CA TYR A 177 -2.99 -17.08 -0.25
C TYR A 177 -3.31 -18.23 -1.22
N GLY A 178 -3.87 -19.35 -0.72
CA GLY A 178 -4.21 -20.51 -1.55
C GLY A 178 -3.00 -21.25 -2.12
N ILE A 179 -1.82 -21.04 -1.51
CA ILE A 179 -0.59 -21.71 -1.89
C ILE A 179 -0.65 -23.15 -1.40
N LYS A 180 -0.46 -24.09 -2.32
CA LYS A 180 -0.40 -25.51 -1.99
C LYS A 180 1.00 -25.90 -1.49
N PRO A 181 1.14 -26.90 -0.61
CA PRO A 181 2.45 -27.40 -0.17
C PRO A 181 3.38 -27.72 -1.34
N MET A 182 2.87 -28.39 -2.38
CA MET A 182 3.59 -28.76 -3.59
C MET A 182 4.13 -27.58 -4.43
N GLN A 183 3.70 -26.34 -4.15
CA GLN A 183 4.26 -25.14 -4.78
C GLN A 183 5.52 -24.63 -4.06
N LEU A 184 5.74 -25.03 -2.81
CA LEU A 184 6.90 -24.66 -2.02
C LEU A 184 8.10 -25.49 -2.47
N TYR A 185 9.08 -24.83 -3.07
CA TYR A 185 10.29 -25.50 -3.57
C TYR A 185 11.45 -25.43 -2.57
N SER A 186 11.62 -24.29 -1.91
CA SER A 186 12.71 -24.07 -0.96
C SER A 186 12.35 -23.01 0.07
N GLY A 187 13.01 -23.04 1.23
CA GLY A 187 12.89 -22.03 2.27
C GLY A 187 14.26 -21.61 2.78
N THR A 188 14.48 -20.32 2.99
CA THR A 188 15.74 -19.80 3.56
C THR A 188 15.46 -19.02 4.84
N ASP A 189 16.21 -19.32 5.90
CA ASP A 189 16.27 -18.52 7.13
C ASP A 189 17.69 -18.58 7.73
N ASN A 190 18.06 -17.56 8.50
CA ASN A 190 19.29 -17.47 9.28
C ASN A 190 19.14 -18.01 10.72
N GLY A 191 17.93 -18.28 11.21
CA GLY A 191 17.67 -18.80 12.56
C GLY A 191 17.62 -20.33 12.63
N SER A 192 18.34 -20.94 13.59
CA SER A 192 18.41 -22.40 13.76
C SER A 192 17.05 -23.09 13.97
N ASN A 193 16.10 -22.43 14.64
CA ASN A 193 14.75 -22.96 14.83
C ASN A 193 13.91 -22.90 13.54
N MET A 194 14.23 -21.98 12.65
CA MET A 194 13.51 -21.78 11.40
C MET A 194 14.00 -22.71 10.30
N VAL A 195 15.31 -23.01 10.28
CA VAL A 195 15.86 -24.09 9.45
C VAL A 195 15.21 -25.44 9.81
N LYS A 196 15.08 -25.74 11.12
CA LYS A 196 14.35 -26.94 11.57
C LYS A 196 12.89 -26.94 11.12
N MET A 197 12.21 -25.80 11.16
CA MET A 197 10.83 -25.67 10.69
C MET A 197 10.72 -25.98 9.18
N VAL A 198 11.62 -25.44 8.36
CA VAL A 198 11.63 -25.70 6.91
C VAL A 198 11.88 -27.17 6.64
N GLN A 199 12.79 -27.80 7.40
CA GLN A 199 13.08 -29.21 7.25
C GLN A 199 11.88 -30.09 7.61
N ILE A 200 11.21 -29.82 8.74
CA ILE A 200 9.97 -30.51 9.12
C ILE A 200 8.88 -30.33 8.03
N MET A 201 8.80 -29.15 7.39
CA MET A 201 7.85 -28.94 6.29
C MET A 201 8.16 -29.76 5.03
N ILE A 202 9.44 -30.02 4.75
CA ILE A 202 9.85 -30.85 3.60
C ILE A 202 9.59 -32.32 3.91
N GLU A 203 9.94 -32.79 5.12
CA GLU A 203 9.73 -34.16 5.56
C GLU A 203 8.23 -34.54 5.52
N ASP A 204 7.34 -33.66 6.02
CA ASP A 204 5.88 -33.86 5.92
C ASP A 204 5.40 -34.01 4.46
N GLN A 205 6.00 -33.29 3.50
CA GLN A 205 5.61 -33.39 2.09
C GLN A 205 6.05 -34.70 1.44
N GLU A 206 7.20 -35.23 1.84
CA GLU A 206 7.72 -36.51 1.35
C GLU A 206 6.92 -37.70 1.91
N GLU A 207 6.48 -37.62 3.18
CA GLU A 207 5.59 -38.61 3.77
C GLU A 207 4.20 -38.64 3.11
N ASP A 208 3.62 -37.47 2.80
CA ASP A 208 2.33 -37.40 2.08
C ASP A 208 2.45 -37.98 0.66
N CYS A 209 3.52 -37.67 -0.09
CA CYS A 209 3.71 -38.18 -1.45
C CYS A 209 4.01 -39.68 -1.52
N SER A 210 4.63 -40.26 -0.48
CA SER A 210 4.93 -41.69 -0.44
C SER A 210 3.70 -42.55 -0.13
N SER A 211 2.71 -41.99 0.58
CA SER A 211 1.46 -42.69 0.91
C SER A 211 0.54 -42.95 -0.30
N GLU A 212 0.61 -42.13 -1.36
CA GLU A 212 -0.23 -42.29 -2.57
C GLU A 212 0.31 -43.33 -3.58
N SER A 213 1.51 -43.86 -3.38
CA SER A 213 2.16 -44.81 -4.31
C SER A 213 1.92 -46.30 -4.00
N SER A 214 1.06 -46.61 -3.02
CA SER A 214 0.84 -47.99 -2.53
C SER A 214 -0.56 -48.57 -2.75
N SER A 215 -1.27 -48.17 -3.81
CA SER A 215 -2.50 -48.89 -4.22
C SER A 215 -2.44 -49.40 -5.66
N SER A 216 -2.57 -50.72 -5.77
CA SER A 216 -2.79 -51.57 -6.96
C SER A 216 -1.62 -51.83 -7.92
N THR A 217 -0.84 -52.85 -7.58
CA THR A 217 -0.51 -53.88 -8.58
C THR A 217 -0.60 -55.24 -7.88
N GLU A 218 -1.80 -55.83 -7.92
CA GLU A 218 -2.02 -57.20 -7.47
C GLU A 218 -1.32 -58.16 -8.44
N GLU A 219 -0.50 -59.04 -7.88
CA GLU A 219 0.19 -60.12 -8.56
C GLU A 219 -0.82 -61.16 -9.07
N GLU A 220 -0.93 -61.33 -10.38
CA GLU A 220 -1.65 -62.45 -10.97
C GLU A 220 -0.69 -63.65 -11.13
N GLN A 221 -0.69 -64.55 -10.15
CA GLN A 221 -0.06 -65.87 -10.27
C GLN A 221 -0.90 -66.74 -11.21
N VAL A 222 -0.46 -66.92 -12.46
CA VAL A 222 -0.96 -68.00 -13.32
C VAL A 222 -0.01 -69.18 -13.23
N GLY A 223 -0.42 -70.19 -12.45
CA GLY A 223 0.20 -71.51 -12.46
C GLY A 223 -0.13 -72.26 -13.75
N MET A 224 0.88 -72.83 -14.40
CA MET A 224 0.70 -73.81 -15.46
C MET A 224 1.57 -75.04 -15.15
N LYS A 225 0.88 -76.17 -15.00
CA LYS A 225 1.41 -77.47 -14.59
C LYS A 225 2.31 -78.08 -15.65
N ASP A 226 3.39 -78.71 -15.18
CA ASP A 226 4.18 -79.68 -15.92
C ASP A 226 3.31 -80.85 -16.40
N LYS A 227 3.49 -81.23 -17.67
CA LYS A 227 3.19 -82.57 -18.17
C LYS A 227 4.44 -83.11 -18.85
N GLU A 228 5.14 -83.98 -18.15
CA GLU A 228 5.92 -85.04 -18.78
C GLU A 228 4.96 -85.98 -19.53
N ASN A 229 5.35 -86.36 -20.75
CA ASN A 229 5.18 -87.71 -21.31
C ASN A 229 6.03 -87.80 -22.58
N GLY A 230 6.92 -88.79 -22.63
CA GLY A 230 7.93 -88.94 -23.66
C GLY A 230 7.55 -89.81 -24.87
N CYS A 231 8.61 -90.24 -25.55
CA CYS A 231 8.69 -91.27 -26.60
C CYS A 231 8.07 -90.84 -27.95
N THR A 232 8.85 -90.49 -28.97
CA THR A 232 9.68 -91.36 -29.84
C THR A 232 10.52 -90.49 -30.75
#